data_AF-A0AAQ4ETX9-F1
#
_entry.id   AF-A0AAQ4ETX9-F1
#
_cell.length_a   1.000
_cell.length_b   1.000
_cell.length_c   1.000
_cell.angle_alpha   90.00
_cell.angle_beta   90.00
_cell.angle_gamma   90.00
#
_symmetry.space_group_name_H-M   'P 1'
#
loop_
_entity.id
_entity.type
_entity.pdbx_description
1 polymer ?
#
loop_
_entity_poly.entity_id
_entity_poly.type
_entity_poly.pdbx_seq_one_letter_code
_entity_poly.pdbx_strand_id
1 'polypeptide(L)'
;MPASHWALAGILTLLAPLWLADGAWAKLGQSGGSEQHQSKAQRHRPWERRGAVAVRGGGALPECAAQQVCSALYVRVNRTQPLCACPAAFAEPCSDSAELDEHTIKLVSNDRQGTFNLIKVCEPVLSVRRCQEPRDWQLLALQSTRTGRAHYLLVCRCPTGSRLLGPVRHTTPPYANIPGIRVYGMLCAQGPATAMPPRDSRNFHKGFYPEAPWPRILEMIKKSGLHHKL
;
A
#
# COMPACT_ATOMS: atom_id res chain seq x y z
N MET A 1 63.73 -20.78 8.10
CA MET A 1 64.17 -20.11 6.85
C MET A 1 63.46 -18.78 6.73
N PRO A 2 64.15 -17.76 6.20
CA PRO A 2 64.16 -16.41 6.77
C PRO A 2 63.55 -15.35 5.84
N ALA A 3 63.48 -14.12 6.38
CA ALA A 3 63.81 -12.86 5.69
C ALA A 3 62.88 -12.38 4.55
N SER A 4 62.64 -11.10 4.28
CA SER A 4 62.97 -9.80 4.87
C SER A 4 62.56 -8.73 3.85
N HIS A 5 61.95 -7.62 4.30
CA HIS A 5 62.09 -6.23 3.79
C HIS A 5 61.60 -5.94 2.34
N TRP A 6 60.98 -4.81 2.00
CA TRP A 6 61.45 -3.44 2.13
C TRP A 6 60.33 -2.39 2.19
N ALA A 7 60.62 -1.34 2.95
CA ALA A 7 59.95 -0.04 2.98
C ALA A 7 60.32 0.83 1.76
N LEU A 8 59.59 1.93 1.56
CA LEU A 8 60.02 3.31 1.25
C LEU A 8 58.74 4.09 0.83
N ALA A 9 58.20 5.01 1.66
CA ALA A 9 58.63 6.39 1.89
C ALA A 9 58.48 7.29 0.64
N GLY A 10 57.64 8.32 0.77
CA GLY A 10 57.42 9.34 -0.26
C GLY A 10 56.52 10.47 0.25
N ILE A 11 57.09 11.31 1.13
CA ILE A 11 56.57 12.64 1.51
C ILE A 11 56.88 13.60 0.35
N LEU A 12 55.93 14.43 -0.11
CA LEU A 12 56.21 15.82 -0.48
C LEU A 12 54.93 16.69 -0.52
N THR A 13 55.10 17.88 0.03
CA THR A 13 54.17 18.97 0.36
C THR A 13 53.93 19.97 -0.78
N LEU A 14 53.06 20.97 -0.50
CA LEU A 14 52.93 22.33 -1.11
C LEU A 14 51.92 22.43 -2.28
N LEU A 15 50.98 23.39 -2.42
CA LEU A 15 50.72 24.71 -1.84
C LEU A 15 49.22 25.05 -1.92
N ALA A 16 48.68 25.73 -0.90
CA ALA A 16 47.44 26.50 -1.00
C ALA A 16 47.77 27.98 -0.77
N PRO A 17 47.41 28.91 -1.68
CA PRO A 17 47.57 30.33 -1.39
C PRO A 17 46.40 30.86 -0.58
N LEU A 18 46.75 31.48 0.55
CA LEU A 18 45.97 32.53 1.20
C LEU A 18 45.71 33.65 0.18
N TRP A 19 44.46 34.12 0.13
CA TRP A 19 44.14 35.48 -0.30
C TRP A 19 43.46 36.20 0.87
N LEU A 20 44.19 37.17 1.41
CA LEU A 20 43.78 38.22 2.34
C LEU A 20 43.99 39.54 1.59
N ALA A 21 42.94 40.37 1.50
CA ALA A 21 42.96 41.83 1.35
C ALA A 21 41.50 42.28 1.25
N ASP A 22 40.93 42.91 2.28
CA ASP A 22 40.97 44.35 2.59
C ASP A 22 40.08 45.20 1.68
N GLY A 23 39.19 45.99 2.30
CA GLY A 23 38.39 46.97 1.59
C GLY A 23 37.18 47.51 2.33
N ALA A 24 37.37 48.04 3.54
CA ALA A 24 36.40 48.94 4.17
C ALA A 24 36.55 50.35 3.58
N TRP A 25 35.49 50.91 2.97
CA TRP A 25 35.29 52.36 2.85
C TRP A 25 33.81 52.70 2.98
N ALA A 26 33.54 53.63 3.88
CA ALA A 26 32.25 54.20 4.22
C ALA A 26 31.73 55.18 3.15
N LYS A 27 30.40 55.35 3.09
CA LYS A 27 29.81 56.68 2.93
C LYS A 27 28.35 56.74 3.41
N LEU A 28 28.13 57.66 4.36
CA LEU A 28 26.85 58.22 4.77
C LEU A 28 26.09 58.83 3.58
N GLY A 29 24.75 58.80 3.64
CA GLY A 29 23.89 59.67 2.83
C GLY A 29 22.41 59.50 3.17
N GLN A 30 21.84 60.49 3.85
CA GLN A 30 20.45 60.59 4.30
C GLN A 30 19.42 60.82 3.18
N SER A 31 18.19 60.39 3.48
CA SER A 31 16.89 61.08 3.28
C SER A 31 16.41 61.48 1.88
N GLY A 32 15.15 61.13 1.58
CA GLY A 32 14.33 61.79 0.57
C GLY A 32 13.32 60.84 -0.08
N GLY A 33 12.06 60.91 0.35
CA GLY A 33 10.96 60.19 -0.28
C GLY A 33 10.42 60.88 -1.53
N SER A 34 9.81 60.10 -2.43
CA SER A 34 8.63 60.48 -3.23
C SER A 34 8.18 59.32 -4.11
N GLU A 35 6.92 58.96 -3.93
CA GLU A 35 5.92 58.42 -4.86
C GLU A 35 6.26 57.67 -6.17
N GLN A 36 5.45 56.61 -6.33
CA GLN A 36 4.85 56.09 -7.56
C GLN A 36 5.79 55.50 -8.62
N HIS A 37 5.78 54.17 -8.72
CA HIS A 37 5.31 53.53 -9.96
C HIS A 37 4.97 52.05 -9.75
N GLN A 38 3.75 51.73 -10.15
CA GLN A 38 3.13 50.43 -10.18
C GLN A 38 3.93 49.48 -11.10
N SER A 39 4.44 48.36 -10.57
CA SER A 39 4.95 47.25 -11.38
C SER A 39 4.55 45.91 -10.77
N LYS A 40 3.64 45.25 -11.49
CA LYS A 40 3.32 43.82 -11.41
C LYS A 40 4.58 42.98 -11.19
N ALA A 41 4.65 42.28 -10.07
CA ALA A 41 5.27 40.96 -9.95
C ALA A 41 5.07 40.42 -8.52
N GLN A 42 3.83 40.07 -8.16
CA GLN A 42 3.61 39.06 -7.11
C GLN A 42 4.20 37.75 -7.61
N ARG A 43 5.49 37.53 -7.31
CA ARG A 43 6.12 36.21 -7.40
C ARG A 43 5.46 35.34 -6.35
N HIS A 44 4.40 34.65 -6.74
CA HIS A 44 3.95 33.47 -6.03
C HIS A 44 5.16 32.53 -5.89
N ARG A 45 5.53 32.25 -4.64
CA ARG A 45 6.59 31.29 -4.31
C ARG A 45 6.17 29.92 -4.86
N PRO A 46 6.93 29.29 -5.77
CA PRO A 46 6.66 27.93 -6.18
C PRO A 46 7.26 26.98 -5.13
N TRP A 47 6.55 26.75 -4.03
CA TRP A 47 7.00 25.82 -2.98
C TRP A 47 6.39 24.41 -3.09
N GLU A 48 5.58 24.10 -4.10
CA GLU A 48 4.84 22.83 -4.12
C GLU A 48 4.85 22.17 -5.50
N ARG A 49 6.03 21.69 -5.90
CA ARG A 49 6.19 20.73 -7.01
C ARG A 49 7.19 19.65 -6.61
N ARG A 50 6.82 18.82 -5.64
CA ARG A 50 7.41 17.48 -5.45
C ARG A 50 6.28 16.53 -5.07
N GLY A 51 5.93 15.60 -5.96
CA GLY A 51 5.05 14.48 -5.63
C GLY A 51 3.89 14.14 -6.59
N ALA A 52 3.70 14.84 -7.70
CA ALA A 52 2.66 14.46 -8.66
C ALA A 52 3.16 13.33 -9.59
N VAL A 53 2.92 12.08 -9.22
CA VAL A 53 3.05 10.94 -10.16
C VAL A 53 1.92 11.07 -11.19
N ALA A 54 2.26 11.52 -12.39
CA ALA A 54 1.31 11.70 -13.48
C ALA A 54 0.87 10.33 -14.02
N VAL A 55 -0.41 10.01 -13.87
CA VAL A 55 -1.02 8.84 -14.54
C VAL A 55 -1.19 9.15 -16.02
N ARG A 56 -1.01 8.14 -16.89
CA ARG A 56 -1.42 8.19 -18.31
C ARG A 56 -2.93 8.52 -18.37
N GLY A 57 -3.25 9.80 -18.49
CA GLY A 57 -4.61 10.33 -18.35
C GLY A 57 -4.73 11.57 -17.47
N GLY A 58 -3.79 12.53 -17.55
CA GLY A 58 -3.99 13.96 -17.28
C GLY A 58 -4.51 14.41 -15.90
N GLY A 59 -4.53 13.57 -14.87
CA GLY A 59 -4.97 13.92 -13.52
C GLY A 59 -3.97 13.48 -12.45
N ALA A 60 -3.86 14.28 -11.38
CA ALA A 60 -3.14 13.87 -10.18
C ALA A 60 -3.86 12.71 -9.49
N LEU A 61 -3.11 11.77 -8.94
CA LEU A 61 -3.65 10.70 -8.10
C LEU A 61 -4.22 11.29 -6.80
N PRO A 62 -5.32 10.72 -6.26
CA PRO A 62 -5.75 11.07 -4.92
C PRO A 62 -4.72 10.60 -3.90
N GLU A 63 -4.66 11.26 -2.75
CA GLU A 63 -3.87 10.79 -1.61
C GLU A 63 -4.43 9.45 -1.07
N CYS A 64 -3.53 8.55 -0.65
CA CYS A 64 -3.91 7.25 -0.10
C CYS A 64 -4.51 7.39 1.30
N ALA A 65 -5.57 6.64 1.58
CA ALA A 65 -6.02 6.38 2.94
C ALA A 65 -5.07 5.39 3.65
N ALA A 66 -5.15 5.34 4.98
CA ALA A 66 -4.40 4.35 5.77
C ALA A 66 -4.69 2.92 5.30
N GLN A 67 -3.65 2.08 5.24
CA GLN A 67 -3.73 0.68 4.79
C GLN A 67 -4.28 0.48 3.36
N GLN A 68 -4.41 1.55 2.58
CA GLN A 68 -4.82 1.47 1.18
C GLN A 68 -3.65 1.00 0.31
N VAL A 69 -3.95 0.14 -0.66
CA VAL A 69 -2.98 -0.24 -1.69
C VAL A 69 -2.73 0.97 -2.58
N CYS A 70 -1.47 1.39 -2.67
CA CYS A 70 -1.04 2.53 -3.46
C CYS A 70 -0.75 2.16 -4.92
N SER A 71 -0.32 0.92 -5.17
CA SER A 71 -0.06 0.40 -6.52
C SER A 71 -0.36 -1.09 -6.62
N ALA A 72 -0.89 -1.51 -7.77
CA ALA A 72 -1.14 -2.92 -8.09
C ALA A 72 -0.34 -3.32 -9.33
N LEU A 73 0.40 -4.42 -9.24
CA LEU A 73 1.25 -4.95 -10.30
C LEU A 73 0.73 -6.31 -10.75
N TYR A 74 0.32 -6.35 -12.00
CA TYR A 74 -0.14 -7.55 -12.69
C TYR A 74 1.03 -8.19 -13.42
N VAL A 75 1.81 -9.00 -12.69
CA VAL A 75 3.11 -9.54 -13.15
C VAL A 75 3.00 -10.29 -14.47
N ARG A 76 1.93 -11.08 -14.66
CA ARG A 76 1.71 -11.85 -15.89
C ARG A 76 1.62 -10.98 -17.15
N VAL A 77 1.09 -9.77 -17.03
CA VAL A 77 0.90 -8.83 -18.14
C VAL A 77 1.85 -7.62 -18.03
N ASN A 78 2.83 -7.69 -17.12
CA ASN A 78 3.78 -6.63 -16.79
C ASN A 78 3.14 -5.23 -16.74
N ARG A 79 2.01 -5.11 -16.05
CA ARG A 79 1.24 -3.87 -15.96
C ARG A 79 1.19 -3.39 -14.51
N THR A 80 1.68 -2.18 -14.29
CA THR A 80 1.52 -1.46 -13.02
C THR A 80 0.35 -0.50 -13.14
N GLN A 81 -0.52 -0.51 -12.13
CA GLN A 81 -1.65 0.39 -11.99
C GLN A 81 -1.48 1.19 -10.70
N PRO A 82 -1.10 2.48 -10.78
CA PRO A 82 -1.11 3.35 -9.63
C PRO A 82 -2.56 3.64 -9.21
N LEU A 83 -2.84 3.62 -7.92
CA LEU A 83 -4.17 3.78 -7.34
C LEU A 83 -4.31 5.07 -6.54
N CYS A 84 -3.27 5.45 -5.81
CA CYS A 84 -3.20 6.68 -5.02
C CYS A 84 -1.73 7.08 -4.76
N ALA A 85 -1.51 8.32 -4.34
CA ALA A 85 -0.21 8.84 -3.92
C ALA A 85 -0.06 8.70 -2.40
N CYS A 86 1.08 8.21 -1.93
CA CYS A 86 1.34 8.12 -0.49
C CYS A 86 1.42 9.53 0.13
N PRO A 87 0.91 9.72 1.37
CA PRO A 87 1.06 10.96 2.12
C PRO A 87 2.52 11.41 2.25
N ALA A 88 2.74 12.72 2.38
CA ALA A 88 4.09 13.30 2.53
C ALA A 88 4.85 12.87 3.80
N ALA A 89 4.16 12.20 4.74
CA ALA A 89 4.77 11.64 5.94
C ALA A 89 5.67 10.42 5.65
N PHE A 90 5.49 9.75 4.50
CA PHE A 90 6.35 8.65 4.08
C PHE A 90 7.57 9.20 3.34
N ALA A 91 8.75 8.61 3.59
CA ALA A 91 10.01 9.09 3.03
C ALA A 91 10.08 8.95 1.50
N GLU A 92 9.50 7.87 0.97
CA GLU A 92 9.56 7.52 -0.45
C GLU A 92 8.15 7.47 -1.06
N PRO A 93 8.00 7.80 -2.35
CA PRO A 93 6.74 7.63 -3.07
C PRO A 93 6.38 6.15 -3.20
N CYS A 94 5.12 5.88 -3.54
CA CYS A 94 4.66 4.51 -3.79
C CYS A 94 5.49 3.86 -4.91
N SER A 95 6.15 2.75 -4.58
CA SER A 95 6.96 1.98 -5.53
C SER A 95 6.12 1.43 -6.69
N ASP A 96 6.68 1.48 -7.90
CA ASP A 96 6.12 0.91 -9.12
C ASP A 96 6.87 -0.35 -9.59
N SER A 97 7.90 -0.77 -8.84
CA SER A 97 8.77 -1.90 -9.17
C SER A 97 8.14 -3.24 -8.83
N ALA A 98 8.48 -4.27 -9.62
CA ALA A 98 8.10 -5.66 -9.34
C ALA A 98 8.98 -6.33 -8.26
N GLU A 99 9.88 -5.58 -7.63
CA GLU A 99 10.76 -6.08 -6.58
C GLU A 99 9.98 -6.33 -5.27
N LEU A 100 10.37 -7.38 -4.55
CA LEU A 100 9.79 -7.71 -3.25
C LEU A 100 10.51 -6.92 -2.16
N ASP A 101 10.08 -5.68 -1.96
CA ASP A 101 10.54 -4.80 -0.88
C ASP A 101 9.67 -4.95 0.39
N GLU A 102 9.99 -4.18 1.42
CA GLU A 102 9.26 -4.18 2.69
C GLU A 102 7.82 -3.63 2.59
N HIS A 103 7.44 -3.07 1.44
CA HIS A 103 6.13 -2.51 1.14
C HIS A 103 5.31 -3.41 0.20
N THR A 104 5.83 -4.59 -0.15
CA THR A 104 5.23 -5.48 -1.13
C THR A 104 4.53 -6.67 -0.51
N ILE A 105 3.33 -6.98 -1.00
CA ILE A 105 2.65 -8.25 -0.72
C ILE A 105 2.42 -9.02 -2.01
N LYS A 106 2.86 -10.27 -1.97
CA LYS A 106 2.62 -11.25 -3.03
C LYS A 106 1.26 -11.93 -2.82
N LEU A 107 0.35 -11.72 -3.77
CA LEU A 107 -0.98 -12.32 -3.77
C LEU A 107 -0.93 -13.63 -4.56
N VAL A 108 -0.96 -14.76 -3.84
CA VAL A 108 -0.88 -16.12 -4.43
C VAL A 108 -2.21 -16.85 -4.22
N SER A 109 -2.92 -17.20 -5.30
CA SER A 109 -4.21 -17.90 -5.21
C SER A 109 -4.11 -19.42 -5.43
N ASN A 110 -3.21 -19.91 -6.30
CA ASN A 110 -2.92 -21.34 -6.48
C ASN A 110 -1.58 -21.56 -7.20
N ASP A 111 -0.77 -22.47 -6.66
CA ASP A 111 0.63 -22.79 -7.00
C ASP A 111 0.82 -23.65 -8.24
N ARG A 112 -0.25 -24.10 -8.92
CA ARG A 112 -0.08 -24.91 -10.14
C ARG A 112 0.40 -24.12 -11.37
N GLN A 113 0.32 -22.79 -11.36
CA GLN A 113 0.71 -21.95 -12.50
C GLN A 113 1.58 -20.74 -12.14
N GLY A 114 2.01 -20.60 -10.88
CA GLY A 114 2.97 -19.56 -10.48
C GLY A 114 2.52 -18.11 -10.76
N THR A 115 1.26 -17.88 -11.14
CA THR A 115 0.76 -16.53 -11.42
C THR A 115 0.41 -15.85 -10.11
N PHE A 116 1.13 -14.78 -9.82
CA PHE A 116 0.88 -13.91 -8.68
C PHE A 116 0.70 -12.48 -9.16
N ASN A 117 -0.04 -11.72 -8.38
CA ASN A 117 -0.02 -10.26 -8.47
C ASN A 117 0.76 -9.73 -7.28
N LEU A 118 1.37 -8.56 -7.43
CA LEU A 118 1.96 -7.83 -6.32
C LEU A 118 1.08 -6.62 -6.02
N ILE A 119 1.00 -6.29 -4.75
CA ILE A 119 0.43 -5.02 -4.31
C ILE A 119 1.46 -4.29 -3.46
N LYS A 120 1.44 -2.97 -3.55
CA LYS A 120 2.29 -2.08 -2.77
C LYS A 120 1.42 -1.24 -1.84
N VAL A 121 1.87 -1.06 -0.60
CA VAL A 121 1.23 -0.21 0.41
C VAL A 121 2.23 0.86 0.87
N CYS A 122 1.74 1.96 1.43
CA CYS A 122 2.61 3.03 1.90
C CYS A 122 3.30 2.67 3.21
N GLU A 123 2.62 1.94 4.09
CA GLU A 123 3.19 1.45 5.34
C GLU A 123 4.01 0.16 5.13
N PRO A 124 5.11 -0.04 5.88
CA PRO A 124 5.85 -1.30 5.83
C PRO A 124 4.95 -2.48 6.20
N VAL A 125 4.99 -3.54 5.40
CA VAL A 125 4.15 -4.74 5.54
C VAL A 125 4.31 -5.42 6.90
N LEU A 126 5.49 -5.32 7.50
CA LEU A 126 5.76 -5.88 8.83
C LEU A 126 4.95 -5.22 9.95
N SER A 127 4.53 -3.96 9.77
CA SER A 127 3.64 -3.24 10.70
C SER A 127 2.20 -3.77 10.65
N VAL A 128 1.82 -4.43 9.56
CA VAL A 128 0.49 -5.00 9.38
C VAL A 128 0.36 -6.28 10.18
N ARG A 129 -0.75 -6.41 10.92
CA ARG A 129 -1.05 -7.58 11.73
C ARG A 129 -1.08 -8.86 10.89
N ARG A 130 -0.71 -10.00 11.49
CA ARG A 130 -0.88 -11.31 10.85
C ARG A 130 -2.36 -11.69 10.80
N CYS A 131 -2.78 -12.37 9.74
CA CYS A 131 -4.14 -12.90 9.62
C CYS A 131 -4.38 -14.02 10.63
N GLN A 132 -5.53 -14.00 11.30
CA GLN A 132 -6.06 -15.13 12.05
C GLN A 132 -6.81 -16.05 11.11
N GLU A 133 -6.16 -17.15 10.81
CA GLU A 133 -6.73 -18.08 9.87
C GLU A 133 -7.83 -18.94 10.50
N PRO A 134 -8.83 -19.31 9.71
CA PRO A 134 -8.98 -18.97 8.30
C PRO A 134 -10.10 -17.95 8.04
N ARG A 135 -10.39 -17.14 9.06
CA ARG A 135 -11.53 -16.21 9.09
C ARG A 135 -11.16 -14.83 8.56
N ASP A 136 -9.88 -14.48 8.62
CA ASP A 136 -9.43 -13.16 8.26
C ASP A 136 -9.23 -12.96 6.77
N TRP A 137 -9.73 -11.81 6.31
CA TRP A 137 -9.50 -11.27 4.98
C TRP A 137 -8.11 -10.66 4.91
N GLN A 138 -7.29 -11.08 3.96
CA GLN A 138 -6.02 -10.40 3.68
C GLN A 138 -6.27 -9.10 2.90
N LEU A 139 -7.02 -9.18 1.80
CA LEU A 139 -7.33 -8.02 0.94
C LEU A 139 -8.83 -7.81 0.87
N LEU A 140 -9.26 -6.56 0.95
CA LEU A 140 -10.62 -6.13 0.64
C LEU A 140 -10.61 -5.22 -0.59
N ALA A 141 -11.65 -5.32 -1.40
CA ALA A 141 -11.91 -4.44 -2.52
C ALA A 141 -13.31 -3.81 -2.34
N LEU A 142 -13.32 -2.50 -2.12
CA LEU A 142 -14.53 -1.70 -1.98
C LEU A 142 -14.84 -1.09 -3.34
N GLN A 143 -15.78 -1.70 -4.06
CA GLN A 143 -16.17 -1.29 -5.40
C GLN A 143 -17.40 -0.40 -5.37
N SER A 144 -17.29 0.81 -5.93
CA SER A 144 -18.45 1.66 -6.17
C SER A 144 -19.36 1.03 -7.22
N THR A 145 -20.65 0.88 -6.92
CA THR A 145 -21.61 0.36 -7.89
C THR A 145 -21.91 1.33 -9.02
N ARG A 146 -21.68 2.64 -8.79
CA ARG A 146 -21.93 3.69 -9.78
C ARG A 146 -20.80 3.80 -10.81
N THR A 147 -19.54 3.77 -10.35
CA THR A 147 -18.37 4.00 -11.23
C THR A 147 -17.65 2.71 -11.62
N GLY A 148 -17.91 1.60 -10.92
CA GLY A 148 -17.18 0.35 -11.08
C GLY A 148 -15.74 0.39 -10.54
N ARG A 149 -15.24 1.55 -10.08
CA ARG A 149 -13.90 1.70 -9.50
C ARG A 149 -13.84 1.03 -8.13
N ALA A 150 -12.69 0.43 -7.82
CA ALA A 150 -12.46 -0.25 -6.56
C ALA A 150 -11.29 0.36 -5.80
N HIS A 151 -11.45 0.52 -4.50
CA HIS A 151 -10.37 0.80 -3.56
C HIS A 151 -9.96 -0.50 -2.88
N TYR A 152 -8.66 -0.76 -2.84
CA TYR A 152 -8.12 -1.98 -2.22
C TYR A 152 -7.54 -1.64 -0.86
N LEU A 153 -7.94 -2.38 0.16
CA LEU A 153 -7.47 -2.24 1.54
C LEU A 153 -6.79 -3.53 1.98
N LEU A 154 -5.59 -3.39 2.53
CA LEU A 154 -4.84 -4.48 3.13
C LEU A 154 -5.20 -4.58 4.62
N VAL A 155 -5.86 -5.66 5.03
CA VAL A 155 -6.36 -5.81 6.40
C VAL A 155 -5.38 -6.58 7.29
N CYS A 156 -4.75 -7.61 6.73
CA CYS A 156 -3.76 -8.41 7.44
C CYS A 156 -2.79 -9.06 6.46
N ARG A 157 -1.63 -9.50 6.95
CA ARG A 157 -0.67 -10.28 6.16
C ARG A 157 -0.83 -11.77 6.43
N CYS A 158 -0.95 -12.52 5.35
CA CYS A 158 -0.94 -13.97 5.37
C CYS A 158 0.43 -14.51 5.83
N PRO A 159 0.48 -15.60 6.63
CA PRO A 159 1.73 -16.28 6.94
C PRO A 159 2.30 -16.99 5.70
N THR A 160 3.61 -17.26 5.73
CA THR A 160 4.31 -17.93 4.63
C THR A 160 3.72 -19.31 4.37
N GLY A 161 3.47 -19.64 3.10
CA GLY A 161 2.92 -20.94 2.69
C GLY A 161 1.38 -21.02 2.71
N SER A 162 0.69 -19.96 3.14
CA SER A 162 -0.77 -19.85 2.98
C SER A 162 -1.16 -19.48 1.53
N ARG A 163 -2.42 -19.71 1.20
CA ARG A 163 -3.02 -19.40 -0.11
C ARG A 163 -4.18 -18.43 0.06
N LEU A 164 -4.39 -17.60 -0.96
CA LEU A 164 -5.53 -16.70 -1.04
C LEU A 164 -6.73 -17.40 -1.66
N LEU A 165 -7.82 -17.49 -0.89
CA LEU A 165 -9.07 -18.06 -1.34
C LEU A 165 -10.01 -16.99 -1.88
N GLY A 166 -10.14 -17.01 -3.20
CA GLY A 166 -11.16 -16.33 -4.00
C GLY A 166 -11.26 -14.82 -3.82
N PRO A 167 -12.00 -14.14 -4.68
CA PRO A 167 -12.73 -12.94 -4.31
C PRO A 167 -14.13 -13.35 -3.83
N VAL A 168 -14.34 -13.39 -2.52
CA VAL A 168 -15.64 -13.68 -1.92
C VAL A 168 -16.39 -12.36 -1.73
N ARG A 169 -17.61 -12.28 -2.26
CA ARG A 169 -18.49 -11.14 -2.01
C ARG A 169 -19.01 -11.20 -0.59
N HIS A 170 -18.90 -10.10 0.13
CA HIS A 170 -19.49 -10.01 1.45
C HIS A 170 -20.98 -9.66 1.35
N THR A 171 -21.83 -10.45 2.01
CA THR A 171 -23.29 -10.22 2.06
C THR A 171 -23.72 -9.41 3.28
N THR A 172 -23.02 -9.54 4.42
CA THR A 172 -23.36 -8.84 5.68
C THR A 172 -22.14 -8.46 6.55
N PRO A 173 -21.20 -7.59 6.14
CA PRO A 173 -20.21 -7.08 7.08
C PRO A 173 -20.77 -5.82 7.74
N PRO A 174 -20.35 -5.51 8.97
CA PRO A 174 -20.66 -4.23 9.59
C PRO A 174 -20.25 -3.02 8.72
N TYR A 175 -19.33 -3.20 7.77
CA TYR A 175 -18.83 -2.18 6.85
C TYR A 175 -19.39 -2.23 5.40
N ALA A 176 -20.26 -3.18 5.02
CA ALA A 176 -20.84 -3.24 3.66
C ALA A 176 -22.34 -3.06 3.59
N ASN A 177 -22.94 -2.53 4.66
CA ASN A 177 -24.24 -1.91 4.53
C ASN A 177 -24.13 -0.43 4.09
N ILE A 178 -23.03 -0.08 3.40
CA ILE A 178 -22.88 1.23 2.77
C ILE A 178 -23.59 1.17 1.42
N PRO A 179 -24.69 1.93 1.22
CA PRO A 179 -25.43 1.91 -0.02
C PRO A 179 -24.53 2.32 -1.20
N GLY A 180 -24.63 1.58 -2.29
CA GLY A 180 -23.85 1.86 -3.50
C GLY A 180 -22.39 1.37 -3.48
N ILE A 181 -21.99 0.55 -2.50
CA ILE A 181 -20.67 -0.08 -2.45
C ILE A 181 -20.83 -1.61 -2.37
N ARG A 182 -20.05 -2.34 -3.17
CA ARG A 182 -19.89 -3.79 -3.07
C ARG A 182 -18.53 -4.10 -2.48
N VAL A 183 -18.50 -4.94 -1.45
CA VAL A 183 -17.25 -5.36 -0.83
C VAL A 183 -16.93 -6.80 -1.24
N TYR A 184 -15.75 -6.97 -1.79
CA TYR A 184 -15.16 -8.26 -2.10
C TYR A 184 -13.93 -8.46 -1.21
N GLY A 185 -13.63 -9.69 -0.84
CA GLY A 185 -12.46 -9.98 -0.02
C GLY A 185 -11.75 -11.26 -0.45
N MET A 186 -10.47 -11.34 -0.17
CA MET A 186 -9.68 -12.57 -0.31
C MET A 186 -9.29 -13.08 1.06
N LEU A 187 -9.65 -14.33 1.36
CA LEU A 187 -9.37 -14.96 2.65
C LEU A 187 -8.00 -15.60 2.66
N CYS A 188 -7.37 -15.57 3.82
CA CYS A 188 -6.16 -16.33 4.07
C CYS A 188 -6.50 -17.76 4.50
N ALA A 189 -5.92 -18.77 3.84
CA ALA A 189 -6.07 -20.16 4.25
C ALA A 189 -4.75 -20.94 4.20
N GLN A 190 -4.41 -21.58 5.32
CA GLN A 190 -3.44 -22.65 5.46
C GLN A 190 -4.14 -23.96 5.11
N GLY A 191 -3.63 -24.60 4.07
CA GLY A 191 -4.07 -25.94 3.70
C GLY A 191 -3.05 -26.57 2.77
N PRO A 192 -2.92 -27.92 2.78
CA PRO A 192 -1.99 -28.59 1.89
C PRO A 192 -2.31 -28.25 0.43
N ALA A 193 -1.27 -28.06 -0.39
CA ALA A 193 -1.34 -27.67 -1.80
C ALA A 193 -2.29 -28.55 -2.66
N THR A 194 -2.63 -29.74 -2.15
CA THR A 194 -3.52 -30.75 -2.72
C THR A 194 -5.02 -30.52 -2.46
N ALA A 195 -5.40 -29.61 -1.57
CA ALA A 195 -6.79 -29.19 -1.42
C ALA A 195 -7.20 -28.37 -2.66
N MET A 196 -7.86 -29.05 -3.60
CA MET A 196 -8.42 -28.45 -4.80
C MET A 196 -9.39 -27.32 -4.39
N PRO A 197 -9.35 -26.13 -5.00
CA PRO A 197 -10.35 -25.11 -4.73
C PRO A 197 -11.73 -25.71 -5.06
N PRO A 198 -12.74 -25.61 -4.17
CA PRO A 198 -14.06 -26.15 -4.47
C PRO A 198 -14.58 -25.45 -5.72
N ARG A 199 -14.83 -26.22 -6.77
CA ARG A 199 -15.39 -25.74 -8.05
C ARG A 199 -16.84 -25.26 -7.92
N ASP A 200 -17.40 -25.30 -6.72
CA ASP A 200 -18.77 -24.92 -6.39
C ASP A 200 -18.77 -23.91 -5.24
N SER A 201 -19.20 -22.69 -5.55
CA SER A 201 -19.53 -21.63 -4.57
C SER A 201 -20.59 -22.05 -3.55
N ARG A 202 -21.32 -23.15 -3.80
CA ARG A 202 -22.30 -23.74 -2.86
C ARG A 202 -21.67 -24.56 -1.74
N ASN A 203 -20.45 -25.07 -1.88
CA ASN A 203 -19.83 -25.98 -0.90
C ASN A 203 -18.78 -25.34 0.02
N PHE A 204 -18.48 -24.05 -0.16
CA PHE A 204 -17.52 -23.32 0.70
C PHE A 204 -17.96 -23.26 2.18
N HIS A 205 -19.24 -23.50 2.46
CA HIS A 205 -19.80 -23.47 3.82
C HIS A 205 -19.60 -24.77 4.62
N LYS A 206 -19.26 -25.90 3.98
CA LYS A 206 -19.37 -27.21 4.63
C LYS A 206 -18.10 -27.69 5.34
N GLY A 207 -16.94 -27.12 5.02
CA GLY A 207 -15.64 -27.59 5.53
C GLY A 207 -14.93 -26.67 6.54
N PHE A 208 -15.49 -25.49 6.83
CA PHE A 208 -14.74 -24.40 7.47
C PHE A 208 -15.42 -23.77 8.68
N TYR A 209 -16.72 -24.00 8.84
CA TYR A 209 -17.46 -23.67 10.03
C TYR A 209 -17.84 -24.96 10.73
N PRO A 210 -17.75 -25.03 12.08
CA PRO A 210 -18.30 -26.16 12.80
C PRO A 210 -19.77 -26.30 12.41
N GLU A 211 -20.27 -27.54 12.29
CA GLU A 211 -21.69 -27.76 12.03
C GLU A 211 -22.50 -26.97 13.07
N ALA A 212 -23.43 -26.15 12.59
CA ALA A 212 -24.29 -25.40 13.49
C ALA A 212 -25.00 -26.40 14.40
N PRO A 213 -25.07 -26.17 15.72
CA PRO A 213 -25.75 -27.06 16.66
C PRO A 213 -27.27 -26.90 16.51
N TRP A 214 -27.80 -27.31 15.35
CA TRP A 214 -29.21 -27.24 14.99
C TRP A 214 -30.14 -27.79 16.07
N PRO A 215 -29.83 -28.90 16.77
CA PRO A 215 -30.67 -29.37 17.87
C PRO A 215 -30.88 -28.31 18.96
N ARG A 216 -29.81 -27.60 19.35
CA ARG A 216 -29.86 -26.58 20.39
C ARG A 216 -30.53 -25.30 19.91
N ILE A 217 -30.33 -24.93 18.64
CA ILE A 217 -30.98 -23.78 18.01
C ILE A 217 -32.50 -24.02 17.90
N LEU A 218 -32.91 -25.21 17.47
CA LEU A 218 -34.32 -25.59 17.37
C LEU A 218 -34.99 -25.65 18.75
N GLU A 219 -34.28 -26.13 19.78
CA GLU A 219 -34.78 -26.05 21.16
C GLU A 219 -34.98 -24.61 21.63
N MET A 220 -34.05 -23.70 21.32
CA MET A 220 -34.17 -22.29 21.66
C MET A 220 -35.34 -21.63 20.92
N ILE A 221 -35.55 -21.95 19.65
CA ILE A 221 -36.69 -21.46 18.85
C ILE A 221 -38.02 -22.01 19.40
N LYS A 222 -38.06 -23.29 19.78
CA LYS A 222 -39.25 -23.91 20.38
C LYS A 222 -39.57 -23.28 21.75
N LYS A 223 -38.55 -22.95 22.53
CA LYS A 223 -38.69 -22.29 23.84
C LYS A 223 -39.04 -20.80 23.73
N SER A 224 -38.66 -20.13 22.64
CA SER A 224 -38.93 -18.70 22.44
C SER A 224 -40.32 -18.39 21.90
N GLY A 225 -41.14 -19.40 21.58
CA GLY A 225 -42.51 -19.22 21.08
C GLY A 225 -42.59 -18.60 19.68
N LEU A 226 -41.47 -18.47 18.98
CA LEU A 226 -41.41 -17.95 17.61
C LEU A 226 -41.84 -19.04 16.62
N HIS A 227 -43.15 -19.14 16.39
CA HIS A 227 -43.72 -19.96 15.32
C HIS A 227 -43.42 -19.32 13.97
N HIS A 228 -42.40 -19.80 13.27
CA HIS A 228 -42.27 -19.59 11.82
C HIS A 228 -42.77 -20.85 11.09
N LYS A 229 -43.84 -20.70 10.31
CA LYS A 229 -44.19 -21.64 9.24
C LYS A 229 -43.07 -21.55 8.20
N LEU A 230 -42.28 -22.60 8.07
CA LEU A 230 -41.39 -22.85 6.94
C LEU A 230 -42.20 -23.37 5.75
#